data_AF-A0A259DJB1-F1
#
_entry.id   AF-A0A259DJB1-F1
#
_cell.length_a   1.000
_cell.length_b   1.000
_cell.length_c   1.000
_cell.angle_alpha   90.00
_cell.angle_beta   90.00
_cell.angle_gamma   90.00
#
_symmetry.space_group_name_H-M   'P 1'
#
loop_
_entity.id
_entity.type
_entity.pdbx_description
1 polymer ?
#
loop_
_entity_poly.entity_id
_entity_poly.type
_entity_poly.pdbx_seq_one_letter_code
_entity_poly.pdbx_strand_id
1 'polypeptide(L)'
;DWGWFAFVHDRKLENPPTSFTELAESDLRVVIQDPRSSTPGLGLLLWVKAAYGDRSAEVWEALADNIVTVTPGWSEAYGLFLAGEADLVLSYTTSPAYHLIAEGDDTKAAALFDEGHYLQIEVAGKLASSDQPELADRFLAFLLSDAVQSVIPETNWMYPAELPSAGLPRGFDQFRPATSLYLSPDAAASVRDAGCWCRWLRWRGAGRGLRSARPIGRRCGSPSCRLWFRRRWQPVLPSPWRGPSPGAAFPGGGCSSPFSARRSCCRRWLRSWGCSRSSDGPGS
;
A
#
# COMPACT_ATOMS: atom_id res chain seq x y z
N ASP A 1 -3.69 -8.69 11.84
CA ASP A 1 -3.06 -9.74 11.00
C ASP A 1 -1.69 -9.23 10.59
N TRP A 2 -0.96 -9.94 9.75
CA TRP A 2 0.37 -9.51 9.30
C TRP A 2 0.73 -10.07 7.92
N GLY A 3 1.76 -9.51 7.29
CA GLY A 3 2.24 -9.96 5.99
C GLY A 3 3.44 -9.15 5.51
N TRP A 4 4.07 -9.58 4.42
CA TRP A 4 5.24 -8.91 3.86
C TRP A 4 4.88 -8.21 2.56
N PHE A 5 5.38 -6.99 2.38
CA PHE A 5 5.29 -6.31 1.11
C PHE A 5 6.16 -6.98 0.06
N ALA A 6 5.67 -7.11 -1.17
CA ALA A 6 6.41 -7.66 -2.30
C ALA A 6 5.89 -7.09 -3.62
N PHE A 7 6.71 -7.14 -4.67
CA PHE A 7 6.24 -6.87 -6.01
C PHE A 7 5.59 -8.12 -6.60
N VAL A 8 4.31 -8.01 -6.95
CA VAL A 8 3.56 -9.08 -7.63
C VAL A 8 3.72 -8.93 -9.13
N HIS A 9 3.94 -10.04 -9.81
CA HIS A 9 4.09 -10.11 -11.26
C HIS A 9 3.34 -11.31 -11.84
N ASP A 10 3.26 -11.37 -13.17
CA ASP A 10 2.78 -12.55 -13.88
C ASP A 10 3.90 -13.58 -14.02
N ARG A 11 3.62 -14.87 -13.81
CA ARG A 11 4.61 -15.96 -13.88
C ARG A 11 5.22 -16.15 -15.26
N LYS A 12 4.62 -15.57 -16.31
CA LYS A 12 5.22 -15.52 -17.65
C LYS A 12 6.43 -14.59 -17.74
N LEU A 13 6.64 -13.73 -16.75
CA LEU A 13 7.82 -12.87 -16.67
C LEU A 13 9.05 -13.75 -16.48
N GLU A 14 9.88 -13.83 -17.53
CA GLU A 14 11.16 -14.51 -17.47
C GLU A 14 12.12 -13.69 -16.60
N ASN A 15 12.77 -14.34 -15.63
CA ASN A 15 13.73 -13.72 -14.70
C ASN A 15 13.13 -12.53 -13.91
N PRO A 16 12.16 -12.77 -13.01
CA PRO A 16 11.71 -11.71 -12.12
C PRO A 16 12.89 -11.20 -11.25
N PRO A 17 12.97 -9.90 -10.98
CA PRO A 17 14.07 -9.33 -10.23
C PRO A 17 14.12 -9.91 -8.81
N THR A 18 15.33 -10.15 -8.30
CA THR A 18 15.56 -10.62 -6.92
C THR A 18 16.12 -9.53 -6.02
N SER A 19 16.16 -8.27 -6.48
CA SER A 19 16.55 -7.13 -5.66
C SER A 19 15.99 -5.82 -6.18
N PHE A 20 16.06 -4.76 -5.37
CA PHE A 20 15.75 -3.42 -5.84
C PHE A 20 16.70 -2.92 -6.92
N THR A 21 17.96 -3.35 -6.86
CA THR A 21 18.98 -2.99 -7.85
C THR A 21 18.65 -3.62 -9.20
N GLU A 22 18.37 -4.93 -9.23
CA GLU A 22 17.97 -5.62 -10.46
C GLU A 22 16.66 -5.06 -11.04
N LEU A 23 15.69 -4.72 -10.18
CA LEU A 23 14.46 -4.09 -10.63
C LEU A 23 14.76 -2.74 -11.31
N ALA A 24 15.65 -1.93 -10.75
CA ALA A 24 16.03 -0.64 -11.29
C ALA A 24 16.87 -0.72 -12.58
N GLU A 25 17.65 -1.78 -12.75
CA GLU A 25 18.45 -2.04 -13.96
C GLU A 25 17.64 -2.67 -15.10
N SER A 26 16.40 -3.11 -14.81
CA SER A 26 15.50 -3.70 -15.79
C SER A 26 14.67 -2.65 -16.56
N ASP A 27 14.07 -3.06 -17.67
CA ASP A 27 13.05 -2.29 -18.40
C ASP A 27 11.62 -2.48 -17.85
N LEU A 28 11.48 -3.11 -16.67
CA LEU A 28 10.17 -3.47 -16.13
C LEU A 28 9.41 -2.26 -15.62
N ARG A 29 8.11 -2.21 -15.92
CA ARG A 29 7.22 -1.13 -15.48
C ARG A 29 6.59 -1.51 -14.15
N VAL A 30 6.66 -0.60 -13.17
CA VAL A 30 6.09 -0.83 -11.84
C VAL A 30 5.07 0.22 -11.45
N VAL A 31 3.99 -0.23 -10.81
CA VAL A 31 3.02 0.65 -10.15
C VAL A 31 3.20 0.56 -8.64
N ILE A 32 3.29 1.71 -7.99
CA ILE A 32 3.40 1.83 -6.53
C ILE A 32 2.31 2.75 -5.98
N GLN A 33 2.18 2.79 -4.65
CA GLN A 33 1.21 3.66 -3.99
C GLN A 33 1.89 4.82 -3.28
N ASP A 34 1.14 5.90 -3.09
CA ASP A 34 1.57 7.11 -2.40
C ASP A 34 1.75 6.82 -0.90
N PRO A 35 2.96 7.00 -0.33
CA PRO A 35 3.23 6.69 1.08
C PRO A 35 2.48 7.58 2.08
N ARG A 36 1.81 8.62 1.59
CA ARG A 36 1.10 9.61 2.40
C ARG A 36 -0.36 9.24 2.65
N SER A 37 -0.90 8.34 1.83
CA SER A 37 -2.31 7.90 1.88
C SER A 37 -2.47 6.38 1.88
N SER A 38 -1.43 5.62 1.54
CA SER A 38 -1.47 4.17 1.45
C SER A 38 -0.47 3.52 2.39
N THR A 39 -0.95 2.58 3.22
CA THR A 39 -0.08 1.79 4.10
C THR A 39 0.94 0.94 3.33
N PRO A 40 0.61 0.29 2.19
CA PRO A 40 1.61 -0.26 1.27
C PRO A 40 2.65 0.73 0.80
N GLY A 41 2.25 1.94 0.40
CA GLY A 41 3.19 2.97 -0.05
C GLY A 41 4.18 3.34 1.04
N LEU A 42 3.69 3.53 2.28
CA LEU A 42 4.55 3.78 3.44
C LEU A 42 5.46 2.57 3.72
N GLY A 43 4.91 1.37 3.59
CA GLY A 43 5.62 0.10 3.67
C GLY A 43 6.84 0.05 2.77
N LEU A 44 6.69 0.39 1.49
CA LEU A 44 7.81 0.43 0.54
C LEU A 44 8.87 1.48 0.93
N LEU A 45 8.45 2.64 1.42
CA LEU A 45 9.38 3.66 1.92
C LEU A 45 10.23 3.12 3.08
N LEU A 46 9.60 2.45 4.04
CA LEU A 46 10.29 1.83 5.17
C LEU A 46 11.12 0.62 4.73
N TRP A 47 10.66 -0.14 3.73
CA TRP A 47 11.37 -1.27 3.16
C TRP A 47 12.71 -0.86 2.56
N VAL A 48 12.70 0.12 1.65
CA VAL A 48 13.92 0.63 1.03
C VAL A 48 14.87 1.21 2.11
N LYS A 49 14.34 1.92 3.12
CA LYS A 49 15.17 2.43 4.22
C LYS A 49 15.77 1.31 5.07
N ALA A 50 15.02 0.25 5.35
CA ALA A 50 15.49 -0.88 6.15
C ALA A 50 16.58 -1.69 5.40
N ALA A 51 16.42 -1.89 4.10
CA ALA A 51 17.37 -2.65 3.29
C ALA A 51 18.64 -1.83 2.95
N TYR A 52 18.52 -0.53 2.67
CA TYR A 52 19.61 0.28 2.11
C TYR A 52 20.11 1.41 3.00
N GLY A 53 19.48 1.66 4.15
CA GLY A 53 19.92 2.68 5.09
C GLY A 53 20.06 4.06 4.44
N ASP A 54 21.25 4.63 4.46
CA ASP A 54 21.51 5.97 3.93
C ASP A 54 21.58 6.01 2.40
N ARG A 55 21.79 4.85 1.76
CA ARG A 55 21.75 4.69 0.30
C ARG A 55 20.33 4.61 -0.27
N SER A 56 19.30 4.68 0.57
CA SER A 56 17.91 4.65 0.13
C SER A 56 17.57 5.69 -0.96
N ALA A 57 18.22 6.86 -0.96
CA ALA A 57 18.02 7.87 -2.00
C ALA A 57 18.49 7.41 -3.40
N GLU A 58 19.59 6.65 -3.47
CA GLU A 58 20.12 6.09 -4.72
C GLU A 58 19.13 5.10 -5.32
N VAL A 59 18.53 4.25 -4.49
CA VAL A 59 17.50 3.27 -4.93
C VAL A 59 16.30 3.98 -5.52
N TRP A 60 15.80 5.05 -4.89
CA TRP A 60 14.68 5.81 -5.42
C TRP A 60 15.02 6.50 -6.74
N GLU A 61 16.22 7.05 -6.86
CA GLU A 61 16.69 7.65 -8.12
C GLU A 61 16.79 6.61 -9.24
N ALA A 62 17.32 5.42 -8.95
CA ALA A 62 17.44 4.34 -9.91
C ALA A 62 16.07 3.78 -10.36
N LEU A 63 15.12 3.60 -9.44
CA LEU A 63 13.77 3.12 -9.75
C LEU A 63 12.90 4.16 -10.50
N ALA A 64 13.40 5.38 -10.72
CA ALA A 64 12.63 6.47 -11.30
C ALA A 64 11.98 6.12 -12.63
N ASP A 65 12.75 5.47 -13.50
CA ASP A 65 12.35 5.18 -14.86
C ASP A 65 11.41 3.96 -14.94
N ASN A 66 11.48 3.04 -13.95
CA ASN A 66 10.56 1.91 -13.83
C ASN A 66 9.16 2.31 -13.35
N ILE A 67 9.06 3.32 -12.48
CA ILE A 67 7.79 3.70 -11.82
C ILE A 67 6.88 4.46 -12.82
N VAL A 68 5.92 3.74 -13.39
CA VAL A 68 5.00 4.33 -14.39
C VAL A 68 3.95 5.24 -13.76
N THR A 69 3.53 4.97 -12.52
CA THR A 69 2.58 5.80 -11.79
C THR A 69 2.61 5.54 -10.28
N VAL A 70 2.12 6.53 -9.53
CA VAL A 70 1.95 6.48 -8.08
C VAL A 70 0.48 6.74 -7.75
N THR A 71 -0.25 5.71 -7.34
CA THR A 71 -1.69 5.82 -7.04
C THR A 71 -1.93 6.24 -5.59
N PRO A 72 -3.07 6.86 -5.24
CA PRO A 72 -3.40 7.18 -3.85
C PRO A 72 -3.58 5.95 -2.95
N GLY A 73 -3.88 4.77 -3.53
CA GLY A 73 -4.18 3.57 -2.77
C GLY A 73 -3.98 2.27 -3.56
N TRP A 74 -3.92 1.17 -2.81
CA TRP A 74 -3.58 -0.16 -3.31
C TRP A 74 -4.54 -0.66 -4.39
N SER A 75 -5.85 -0.50 -4.21
CA SER A 75 -6.84 -1.08 -5.12
C SER A 75 -6.75 -0.53 -6.54
N GLU A 76 -6.41 0.75 -6.68
CA GLU A 76 -6.20 1.37 -7.99
C GLU A 76 -4.91 0.84 -8.65
N ALA A 77 -3.82 0.74 -7.87
CA ALA A 77 -2.57 0.20 -8.36
C ALA A 77 -2.72 -1.24 -8.85
N TYR A 78 -3.38 -2.09 -8.05
CA TYR A 78 -3.62 -3.48 -8.40
C TYR A 78 -4.51 -3.62 -9.63
N GLY A 79 -5.52 -2.75 -9.76
CA GLY A 79 -6.38 -2.70 -10.94
C GLY A 79 -5.61 -2.37 -12.22
N LEU A 80 -4.65 -1.45 -12.18
CA LEU A 80 -3.77 -1.13 -13.32
C LEU A 80 -2.88 -2.30 -13.72
N PHE A 81 -2.32 -3.01 -12.73
CA PHE A 81 -1.54 -4.23 -12.97
C PHE A 81 -2.37 -5.32 -13.65
N LEU A 82 -3.58 -5.60 -13.15
CA LEU A 82 -4.47 -6.58 -13.77
C LEU A 82 -4.91 -6.19 -15.19
N ALA A 83 -4.87 -4.89 -15.52
CA ALA A 83 -5.15 -4.38 -16.87
C ALA A 83 -3.93 -4.42 -17.81
N GLY A 84 -2.76 -4.84 -17.33
CA GLY A 84 -1.52 -4.91 -18.12
C GLY A 84 -0.77 -3.57 -18.28
N GLU A 85 -1.15 -2.54 -17.50
CA GLU A 85 -0.54 -1.21 -17.56
C GLU A 85 0.86 -1.18 -16.92
N ALA A 86 1.20 -2.23 -16.14
CA ALA A 86 2.51 -2.43 -15.55
C ALA A 86 2.84 -3.92 -15.44
N ASP A 87 4.13 -4.23 -15.38
CA ASP A 87 4.65 -5.60 -15.31
C ASP A 87 4.71 -6.08 -13.85
N LEU A 88 4.90 -5.16 -12.90
CA LEU A 88 4.83 -5.42 -11.46
C LEU A 88 4.00 -4.38 -10.70
N VAL A 89 3.49 -4.79 -9.54
CA VAL A 89 2.80 -3.89 -8.59
C VAL A 89 3.26 -4.14 -7.17
N LEU A 90 3.47 -3.05 -6.41
CA LEU A 90 3.68 -3.16 -4.97
C LEU A 90 2.42 -3.70 -4.30
N SER A 91 2.54 -4.88 -3.71
CA SER A 91 1.48 -5.60 -3.00
C SER A 91 2.10 -6.46 -1.89
N TYR A 92 1.60 -7.67 -1.68
CA TYR A 92 1.99 -8.58 -0.61
C TYR A 92 2.44 -9.93 -1.14
N THR A 93 3.28 -10.63 -0.39
CA THR A 93 3.70 -12.01 -0.69
C THR A 93 2.51 -13.00 -0.73
N THR A 94 1.43 -12.69 -0.04
CA THR A 94 0.19 -13.47 0.01
C THR A 94 -0.79 -13.13 -1.12
N SER A 95 -0.53 -12.09 -1.93
CA SER A 95 -1.42 -11.70 -3.03
C SER A 95 -1.63 -12.81 -4.09
N PRO A 96 -0.62 -13.61 -4.47
CA PRO A 96 -0.83 -14.78 -5.34
C PRO A 96 -1.85 -15.79 -4.79
N ALA A 97 -1.97 -15.93 -3.46
CA ALA A 97 -2.92 -16.84 -2.85
C ALA A 97 -4.38 -16.47 -3.17
N TYR A 98 -4.68 -15.17 -3.34
CA TYR A 98 -6.00 -14.73 -3.81
C TYR A 98 -6.34 -15.33 -5.16
N HIS A 99 -5.44 -15.17 -6.14
CA HIS A 99 -5.66 -15.66 -7.49
C HIS A 99 -5.79 -17.18 -7.51
N LEU A 100 -4.89 -17.87 -6.81
CA LEU A 100 -4.91 -19.33 -6.74
C LEU A 100 -6.19 -19.87 -6.10
N ILE A 101 -6.59 -19.35 -4.93
CA ILE A 101 -7.67 -19.92 -4.12
C ILE A 101 -9.04 -19.42 -4.57
N ALA A 102 -9.17 -18.11 -4.83
CA ALA A 102 -10.46 -17.51 -5.13
C ALA A 102 -10.81 -17.53 -6.63
N GLU A 103 -9.81 -17.54 -7.51
CA GLU A 103 -10.00 -17.48 -8.97
C GLU A 103 -9.53 -18.74 -9.69
N GLY A 104 -8.83 -19.66 -9.01
CA GLY A 104 -8.21 -20.83 -9.65
C GLY A 104 -7.09 -20.46 -10.61
N ASP A 105 -6.52 -19.26 -10.45
CA ASP A 105 -5.52 -18.66 -11.33
C ASP A 105 -4.14 -18.70 -10.67
N ASP A 106 -3.29 -19.63 -11.12
CA ASP A 106 -1.90 -19.76 -10.67
C ASP A 106 -0.92 -18.94 -11.53
N THR A 107 -1.37 -17.92 -12.27
CA THR A 107 -0.50 -17.11 -13.13
C THR A 107 0.21 -15.97 -12.40
N LYS A 108 -0.08 -15.74 -11.11
CA LYS A 108 0.51 -14.64 -10.34
C LYS A 108 1.55 -15.16 -9.36
N ALA A 109 2.63 -14.41 -9.20
CA ALA A 109 3.70 -14.70 -8.26
C ALA A 109 4.18 -13.42 -7.56
N ALA A 110 4.85 -13.57 -6.43
CA ALA A 110 5.53 -12.48 -5.75
C ALA A 110 7.05 -12.65 -5.93
N ALA A 111 7.71 -11.60 -6.40
CA ALA A 111 9.17 -11.56 -6.52
C ALA A 111 9.78 -11.57 -5.12
N LEU A 112 10.65 -12.54 -4.84
CA LEU A 112 11.35 -12.68 -3.57
C LEU A 112 12.72 -12.00 -3.67
N PHE A 113 12.90 -10.92 -2.91
CA PHE A 113 14.11 -10.13 -2.90
C PHE A 113 15.09 -10.64 -1.85
N ASP A 114 16.36 -10.73 -2.23
CA ASP A 114 17.45 -11.29 -1.43
C ASP A 114 17.77 -10.43 -0.19
N GLU A 115 17.53 -9.12 -0.26
CA GLU A 115 17.69 -8.20 0.87
C GLU A 115 16.60 -8.40 1.95
N GLY A 116 15.57 -9.18 1.65
CA GLY A 116 14.42 -9.43 2.51
C GLY A 116 13.24 -8.51 2.23
N HIS A 117 12.16 -8.75 2.96
CA HIS A 117 10.89 -8.05 2.76
C HIS A 117 10.39 -7.38 4.03
N TYR A 118 9.80 -6.20 3.88
CA TYR A 118 9.32 -5.44 5.02
C TYR A 118 7.99 -5.99 5.55
N LEU A 119 7.98 -6.29 6.84
CA LEU A 119 6.82 -6.81 7.58
C LEU A 119 5.83 -5.68 7.89
N GLN A 120 4.57 -5.91 7.57
CA GLN A 120 3.43 -5.15 8.05
C GLN A 120 2.67 -5.95 9.09
N ILE A 121 2.28 -5.29 10.18
CA ILE A 121 1.35 -5.81 11.18
C ILE A 121 0.17 -4.83 11.23
N GLU A 122 -1.04 -5.29 10.89
CA GLU A 122 -2.25 -4.50 11.06
C GLU A 122 -2.78 -4.71 12.49
N VAL A 123 -2.98 -3.60 13.21
CA VAL A 123 -3.32 -3.59 14.63
C VAL A 123 -4.71 -3.01 14.87
N ALA A 124 -5.36 -3.48 15.94
CA ALA A 124 -6.55 -2.87 16.51
C ALA A 124 -6.23 -2.43 17.93
N GLY A 125 -6.78 -1.29 18.37
CA GLY A 125 -6.53 -0.73 19.68
C GLY A 125 -7.79 -0.15 20.31
N LYS A 126 -7.92 -0.31 21.63
CA LYS A 126 -8.98 0.34 22.42
C LYS A 126 -8.63 1.81 22.64
N LEU A 127 -9.58 2.70 22.35
CA LEU A 127 -9.42 4.12 22.68
C LEU A 127 -9.49 4.31 24.20
N ALA A 128 -8.53 5.06 24.76
CA ALA A 128 -8.52 5.40 26.18
C ALA A 128 -9.78 6.16 26.63
N SER A 129 -10.44 6.86 25.70
CA SER A 129 -11.66 7.63 25.92
C SER A 129 -12.96 6.87 25.62
N SER A 130 -12.90 5.55 25.39
CA SER A 130 -14.11 4.74 25.10
C SER A 130 -15.10 4.80 26.27
N ASP A 131 -16.37 5.05 25.97
CA ASP A 131 -17.48 4.94 26.91
C ASP A 131 -17.94 3.48 27.11
N GLN A 132 -17.40 2.55 26.32
CA GLN A 132 -17.67 1.11 26.39
C GLN A 132 -16.37 0.30 26.48
N PRO A 133 -15.54 0.49 27.52
CA PRO A 133 -14.22 -0.13 27.60
C PRO A 133 -14.28 -1.66 27.70
N GLU A 134 -15.26 -2.23 28.41
CA GLU A 134 -15.41 -3.68 28.53
C GLU A 134 -15.88 -4.31 27.21
N LEU A 135 -16.72 -3.61 26.44
CA LEU A 135 -17.12 -4.10 25.11
C LEU A 135 -15.93 -4.07 24.15
N ALA A 136 -15.11 -3.02 24.19
CA ALA A 136 -13.90 -2.93 23.39
C ALA A 136 -12.93 -4.07 23.72
N ASP A 137 -12.74 -4.41 25.00
CA ASP A 137 -11.92 -5.55 25.40
C ASP A 137 -12.47 -6.89 24.88
N ARG A 138 -13.79 -7.11 25.00
CA ARG A 138 -14.43 -8.31 24.42
C ARG A 138 -14.29 -8.37 22.90
N PHE A 139 -14.38 -7.23 22.22
CA PHE A 139 -14.23 -7.17 20.76
C PHE A 139 -12.79 -7.49 20.34
N LEU A 140 -11.78 -6.94 21.02
CA LEU A 140 -10.38 -7.27 20.74
C LEU A 140 -10.08 -8.76 21.02
N ALA A 141 -10.64 -9.32 22.09
CA ALA A 141 -10.55 -10.76 22.35
C ALA A 141 -11.24 -11.59 21.26
N PHE A 142 -12.42 -11.15 20.78
CA PHE A 142 -13.11 -11.78 19.66
C PHE A 142 -12.29 -11.74 18.37
N LEU A 143 -11.58 -10.65 18.07
CA LEU A 143 -10.69 -10.57 16.90
C LEU A 143 -9.60 -11.65 16.91
N LEU A 144 -9.15 -12.10 18.08
CA LEU A 144 -8.15 -13.17 18.23
C LEU A 144 -8.76 -14.58 18.32
N SER A 145 -10.09 -14.70 18.27
CA SER A 145 -10.74 -16.01 18.28
C SER A 145 -10.45 -16.79 16.99
N ASP A 146 -10.45 -18.11 17.09
CA ASP A 146 -10.28 -19.01 15.94
C ASP A 146 -11.29 -18.72 14.81
N ALA A 147 -12.53 -18.32 15.15
CA ALA A 147 -13.54 -17.96 14.16
C ALA A 147 -13.14 -16.75 13.29
N VAL A 148 -12.52 -15.73 13.88
CA VAL A 148 -12.04 -14.56 13.12
C VAL A 148 -10.73 -14.89 12.41
N GLN A 149 -9.81 -15.55 13.11
CA GLN A 149 -8.48 -15.83 12.57
C GLN A 149 -8.52 -16.83 11.39
N SER A 150 -9.49 -17.76 11.39
CA SER A 150 -9.72 -18.71 10.29
C SER A 150 -10.14 -18.05 8.99
N VAL A 151 -10.83 -16.90 9.03
CA VAL A 151 -11.33 -16.24 7.81
C VAL A 151 -10.35 -15.24 7.23
N ILE A 152 -9.36 -14.77 7.99
CA ILE A 152 -8.38 -13.76 7.54
C ILE A 152 -7.63 -14.19 6.26
N PRO A 153 -7.10 -15.42 6.14
CA PRO A 153 -6.38 -15.85 4.94
C PRO A 153 -7.18 -15.72 3.64
N GLU A 154 -8.50 -15.89 3.69
CA GLU A 154 -9.35 -15.91 2.48
C GLU A 154 -10.22 -14.66 2.32
N THR A 155 -10.15 -13.70 3.25
CA THR A 155 -10.91 -12.44 3.20
C THR A 155 -10.01 -11.21 3.12
N ASN A 156 -8.99 -11.11 3.98
CA ASN A 156 -8.02 -10.02 3.94
C ASN A 156 -6.74 -10.40 3.17
N TRP A 157 -6.51 -11.69 2.89
CA TRP A 157 -5.32 -12.21 2.21
C TRP A 157 -4.02 -11.87 2.95
N MET A 158 -4.05 -12.01 4.28
CA MET A 158 -2.93 -11.76 5.19
C MET A 158 -2.74 -12.98 6.10
N TYR A 159 -1.57 -13.10 6.73
CA TYR A 159 -1.36 -14.12 7.75
C TYR A 159 -2.16 -13.77 9.01
N PRO A 160 -2.80 -14.75 9.65
CA PRO A 160 -3.52 -14.53 10.89
C PRO A 160 -2.53 -14.26 12.04
N ALA A 161 -2.96 -13.47 13.02
CA ALA A 161 -2.19 -13.17 14.22
C ALA A 161 -2.10 -14.37 15.16
N GLU A 162 -3.14 -15.21 15.20
CA GLU A 162 -3.13 -16.52 15.85
C GLU A 162 -3.34 -17.60 14.79
N LEU A 163 -2.55 -18.68 14.82
CA LEU A 163 -2.69 -19.74 13.83
C LEU A 163 -4.04 -20.47 14.03
N PRO A 164 -4.92 -20.50 13.02
CA PRO A 164 -6.19 -21.22 13.11
C PRO A 164 -5.96 -22.70 13.34
N SER A 165 -6.89 -23.35 14.04
CA SER A 165 -6.86 -24.79 14.29
C SER A 165 -6.82 -25.62 13.00
N ALA A 166 -7.44 -25.13 11.92
CA ALA A 166 -7.43 -25.74 10.59
C ALA A 166 -6.12 -25.49 9.80
N GLY A 167 -5.21 -24.66 10.32
CA GLY A 167 -3.99 -24.23 9.64
C GLY A 167 -4.24 -23.18 8.56
N LEU A 168 -3.24 -22.97 7.70
CA LEU A 168 -3.34 -22.07 6.55
C LEU A 168 -3.88 -22.81 5.32
N PRO A 169 -4.65 -22.15 4.45
CA PRO A 169 -5.09 -22.74 3.19
C PRO A 169 -3.91 -23.22 2.33
N ARG A 170 -4.14 -24.28 1.55
CA ARG A 170 -3.12 -24.82 0.65
C ARG A 170 -2.69 -23.75 -0.35
N GLY A 171 -1.38 -23.53 -0.45
CA GLY A 171 -0.80 -22.56 -1.37
C GLY A 171 -0.72 -21.13 -0.84
N PHE A 172 -1.17 -20.89 0.40
CA PHE A 172 -1.11 -19.56 1.01
C PHE A 172 0.33 -19.10 1.34
N ASP A 173 1.18 -20.00 1.84
CA ASP A 173 2.55 -19.69 2.31
C ASP A 173 3.64 -19.96 1.25
N GLN A 174 3.31 -19.87 -0.06
CA GLN A 174 4.25 -20.22 -1.13
C GLN A 174 5.42 -19.23 -1.29
N PHE A 175 5.17 -17.95 -1.04
CA PHE A 175 6.14 -16.87 -1.31
C PHE A 175 6.70 -16.31 0.00
N ARG A 176 7.27 -17.18 0.83
CA ARG A 176 7.83 -16.77 2.11
C ARG A 176 9.23 -16.17 1.92
N PRO A 177 9.48 -14.93 2.35
CA PRO A 177 10.80 -14.32 2.21
C PRO A 177 11.80 -14.97 3.19
N ALA A 178 13.06 -15.07 2.76
CA ALA A 178 14.13 -15.60 3.61
C ALA A 178 14.43 -14.66 4.80
N THR A 179 14.36 -13.35 4.58
CA THR A 179 14.65 -12.32 5.57
C THR A 179 13.42 -11.43 5.78
N SER A 180 13.03 -11.26 7.04
CA SER A 180 12.01 -10.29 7.45
C SER A 180 12.65 -9.01 7.94
N LEU A 181 12.37 -7.91 7.24
CA LEU A 181 12.80 -6.57 7.63
C LEU A 181 11.71 -5.91 8.48
N TYR A 182 12.12 -5.26 9.55
CA TYR A 182 11.22 -4.55 10.46
C TYR A 182 11.97 -3.41 11.11
N LEU A 183 11.36 -2.22 11.14
CA LEU A 183 11.84 -1.10 11.94
C LEU A 183 10.97 -1.00 13.18
N SER A 184 11.60 -0.70 14.32
CA SER A 184 10.83 -0.37 15.53
C SER A 184 9.92 0.84 15.26
N PRO A 185 8.80 0.99 16.00
CA PRO A 185 7.90 2.14 15.83
C PRO A 185 8.62 3.49 15.89
N ASP A 186 9.58 3.67 16.80
CA ASP A 186 10.36 4.90 16.93
C ASP A 186 11.28 5.14 15.73
N ALA A 187 11.91 4.09 15.21
CA ALA A 187 12.73 4.18 14.02
C ALA A 187 11.88 4.50 12.79
N ALA A 188 10.73 3.85 12.62
CA ALA A 188 9.79 4.12 11.53
C ALA A 188 9.22 5.56 11.59
N ALA A 189 8.88 6.05 12.78
CA ALA A 189 8.46 7.42 13.00
C ALA A 189 9.56 8.41 12.62
N SER A 190 10.80 8.13 13.02
CA SER A 190 11.96 8.95 12.66
C SER A 190 12.18 8.99 11.14
N VAL A 191 11.99 7.87 10.42
CA VAL A 191 12.11 7.84 8.95
C VAL A 191 11.03 8.69 8.27
N ARG A 192 9.80 8.65 8.81
CA ARG A 192 8.70 9.50 8.33
C ARG A 192 9.01 10.98 8.53
N ASP A 193 9.57 11.34 9.68
CA ASP A 193 9.74 12.73 10.11
C ASP A 193 11.07 13.35 9.59
N ALA A 194 12.13 12.56 9.39
CA ALA A 194 13.50 13.00 9.05
C ALA A 194 13.75 13.34 7.56
N GLY A 195 12.75 13.82 6.84
CA GLY A 195 12.94 14.34 5.48
C GLY A 195 13.23 13.28 4.39
N CYS A 196 13.13 11.98 4.69
CA CYS A 196 12.99 10.93 3.67
C CYS A 196 11.77 11.23 2.78
N TRP A 197 10.70 11.71 3.41
CA TRP A 197 9.56 12.38 2.78
C TRP A 197 9.93 13.54 1.86
N CYS A 198 10.79 14.47 2.31
CA CYS A 198 11.21 15.62 1.51
C CYS A 198 12.10 15.22 0.33
N ARG A 199 12.88 14.13 0.45
CA ARG A 199 13.68 13.56 -0.65
C ARG A 199 12.80 12.82 -1.66
N TRP A 200 11.84 12.01 -1.21
CA TRP A 200 10.85 11.37 -2.10
C TRP A 200 9.98 12.41 -2.84
N LEU A 201 9.54 13.45 -2.15
CA LEU A 201 8.81 14.57 -2.78
C LEU A 201 9.69 15.38 -3.74
N ARG A 202 11.00 15.51 -3.47
CA ARG A 202 11.95 16.11 -4.42
C ARG A 202 12.18 15.22 -5.63
N TRP A 203 12.30 13.90 -5.47
CA TRP A 203 12.33 12.94 -6.56
C TRP A 203 11.07 13.06 -7.44
N ARG A 204 9.87 13.07 -6.84
CA ARG A 204 8.61 13.28 -7.56
C ARG A 204 8.52 14.66 -8.23
N GLY A 205 9.10 15.69 -7.60
CA GLY A 205 9.08 17.08 -8.05
C GLY A 205 10.18 17.45 -9.07
N ALA A 206 11.25 16.66 -9.16
CA ALA A 206 12.41 16.91 -10.02
C ALA A 206 12.18 16.51 -11.50
N GLY A 207 11.02 15.92 -11.83
CA GLY A 207 10.49 15.99 -13.18
C GLY A 207 11.37 15.39 -14.28
N ARG A 208 11.70 14.10 -14.17
CA ARG A 208 11.72 13.25 -15.38
C ARG A 208 10.28 12.84 -15.68
N GLY A 209 9.56 13.76 -16.32
CA GLY A 209 8.22 13.63 -16.92
C GLY A 209 7.36 12.40 -16.57
N LEU A 210 6.89 12.28 -15.32
CA LEU A 210 5.67 11.53 -15.04
C LEU A 210 4.54 12.22 -15.80
N ARG A 211 4.14 11.64 -16.94
CA ARG A 211 2.98 12.09 -17.71
C ARG A 211 1.82 12.19 -16.73
N SER A 212 1.26 13.39 -16.58
CA SER A 212 0.04 13.57 -15.81
C SER A 212 -0.97 12.55 -16.31
N ALA A 213 -1.50 11.73 -15.40
CA ALA A 213 -2.61 10.86 -15.71
C ALA A 213 -3.71 11.74 -16.34
N ARG A 214 -3.94 11.57 -17.65
CA ARG A 214 -5.16 12.08 -18.27
C ARG A 214 -6.31 11.41 -17.53
N PRO A 215 -7.43 12.11 -17.25
CA PRO A 215 -8.59 11.46 -16.69
C PRO A 215 -9.11 10.45 -17.73
N ILE A 216 -8.71 9.18 -17.60
CA ILE A 216 -9.28 8.10 -18.38
C ILE A 216 -10.62 7.82 -17.74
N GLY A 217 -11.66 8.46 -18.28
CA GLY A 217 -13.05 8.15 -17.99
C GLY A 217 -13.39 6.76 -18.51
N ARG A 218 -12.95 5.70 -17.81
CA ARG A 218 -13.50 4.36 -17.93
C ARG A 218 -13.67 3.80 -16.52
N ARG A 219 -14.93 3.65 -16.12
CA ARG A 219 -15.29 2.98 -14.86
C ARG A 219 -14.60 1.62 -14.83
N CYS A 220 -13.88 1.33 -13.74
CA CYS A 220 -13.24 0.05 -13.50
C CYS A 220 -14.31 -1.06 -13.61
N GLY A 221 -14.18 -1.85 -14.69
CA GLY A 221 -15.20 -2.75 -15.21
C GLY A 221 -14.84 -4.23 -15.08
N SER A 222 -13.70 -4.58 -14.50
CA SER A 222 -13.25 -5.97 -14.43
C SER A 222 -14.05 -6.77 -13.39
N PRO A 223 -14.60 -7.95 -13.74
CA PRO A 223 -15.25 -8.87 -12.79
C PRO A 223 -14.35 -9.24 -11.60
N SER A 224 -13.05 -9.45 -11.84
CA SER A 224 -12.06 -9.85 -10.84
C SER A 224 -11.87 -8.82 -9.73
N CYS A 225 -11.75 -7.53 -10.09
CA CYS A 225 -11.64 -6.45 -9.10
C CYS A 225 -12.93 -6.31 -8.26
N ARG A 226 -14.11 -6.52 -8.87
CA ARG A 226 -15.39 -6.52 -8.14
C ARG A 226 -15.57 -7.71 -7.21
N LEU A 227 -15.05 -8.89 -7.57
CA LEU A 227 -15.05 -10.08 -6.73
C LEU A 227 -14.15 -9.91 -5.50
N TRP A 228 -12.94 -9.37 -5.69
CA TRP A 228 -12.02 -9.05 -4.59
C TRP A 228 -12.62 -8.05 -3.60
N PHE A 229 -13.18 -6.93 -4.09
CA PHE A 229 -13.85 -5.94 -3.23
C PHE A 229 -15.05 -6.52 -2.48
N ARG A 230 -15.87 -7.35 -3.14
CA ARG A 230 -17.00 -8.02 -2.48
C ARG A 230 -16.54 -8.99 -1.39
N ARG A 231 -15.45 -9.72 -1.58
CA ARG A 231 -14.92 -10.65 -0.58
C ARG A 231 -14.18 -9.97 0.57
N ARG A 232 -13.50 -8.85 0.32
CA ARG A 232 -12.82 -8.04 1.36
C ARG A 232 -13.79 -7.32 2.30
N TRP A 233 -15.00 -6.98 1.83
CA TRP A 233 -15.95 -6.15 2.58
C TRP A 233 -17.37 -6.73 2.72
N GLN A 234 -17.59 -8.02 2.41
CA GLN A 234 -18.83 -8.68 2.83
C GLN A 234 -18.68 -9.18 4.27
N PRO A 235 -19.50 -8.68 5.21
CA PRO A 235 -19.64 -9.34 6.50
C PRO A 235 -20.24 -10.72 6.23
N VAL A 236 -19.52 -11.79 6.57
CA VAL A 236 -20.16 -13.08 6.84
C VAL A 236 -20.87 -12.92 8.19
N LEU A 237 -22.00 -12.23 8.18
CA LEU A 237 -22.91 -12.18 9.32
C LEU A 237 -24.02 -13.21 9.09
N PRO A 238 -24.29 -14.11 10.05
CA PRO A 238 -25.51 -14.90 10.01
C PRO A 238 -26.73 -14.00 10.31
N SER A 239 -27.56 -13.77 9.27
CA SER A 239 -28.93 -13.20 9.28
C SER A 239 -29.13 -11.74 9.77
N PRO A 240 -30.07 -10.97 9.17
CA PRO A 240 -30.11 -9.52 9.33
C PRO A 240 -30.99 -9.07 10.51
N TRP A 241 -30.39 -8.32 11.43
CA TRP A 241 -31.11 -7.49 12.41
C TRP A 241 -31.71 -6.27 11.69
N ARG A 242 -33.03 -6.03 11.84
CA ARG A 242 -33.73 -4.87 11.25
C ARG A 242 -33.76 -3.70 12.24
N GLY A 243 -33.14 -2.59 11.88
CA GLY A 243 -33.31 -1.26 12.49
C GLY A 243 -33.77 -0.23 11.46
N PRO A 244 -34.36 0.92 11.86
CA PRO A 244 -35.27 1.70 11.02
C PRO A 244 -34.57 2.65 10.01
N SER A 245 -35.33 2.97 8.96
CA SER A 245 -34.97 3.71 7.74
C SER A 245 -34.73 5.24 7.92
N PRO A 246 -34.14 5.93 6.92
CA PRO A 246 -33.39 7.17 7.09
C PRO A 246 -34.19 8.45 6.79
N GLY A 247 -33.81 9.56 7.44
CA GLY A 247 -34.28 10.89 7.05
C GLY A 247 -33.50 12.02 7.73
N ALA A 248 -32.58 12.66 6.99
CA ALA A 248 -32.25 14.09 7.13
C ALA A 248 -31.28 14.52 6.01
N ALA A 249 -31.69 15.49 5.21
CA ALA A 249 -30.88 16.21 4.23
C ALA A 249 -30.21 17.44 4.88
N PHE A 250 -29.06 17.88 4.34
CA PHE A 250 -28.45 19.18 4.64
C PHE A 250 -28.29 20.02 3.35
N PRO A 251 -28.51 21.36 3.40
CA PRO A 251 -28.47 22.23 2.24
C PRO A 251 -27.06 22.77 1.93
N GLY A 252 -26.86 23.14 0.66
CA GLY A 252 -25.57 23.56 0.11
C GLY A 252 -25.17 25.02 0.33
N GLY A 253 -23.91 25.31 -0.04
CA GLY A 253 -23.33 26.64 -0.17
C GLY A 253 -21.99 26.53 -0.94
N GLY A 254 -21.91 27.19 -2.09
CA GLY A 254 -20.84 27.01 -3.08
C GLY A 254 -19.60 27.89 -2.88
N CYS A 255 -18.46 27.43 -3.41
CA CYS A 255 -17.28 28.23 -3.69
C CYS A 255 -16.69 27.80 -5.04
N SER A 256 -16.62 28.75 -5.97
CA SER A 256 -16.28 28.58 -7.38
C SER A 256 -14.78 28.72 -7.66
N SER A 257 -14.22 27.78 -8.45
CA SER A 257 -12.90 27.72 -9.10
C SER A 257 -11.68 27.26 -8.27
N PRO A 258 -10.98 26.14 -8.63
CA PRO A 258 -9.92 25.53 -7.80
C PRO A 258 -8.47 25.87 -8.18
N PHE A 259 -8.23 26.69 -9.21
CA PHE A 259 -6.90 26.76 -9.85
C PHE A 259 -5.95 27.84 -9.30
N SER A 260 -6.45 28.98 -8.83
CA SER A 260 -5.58 30.08 -8.33
C SER A 260 -5.20 29.90 -6.85
N ALA A 261 -6.05 29.25 -6.05
CA ALA A 261 -5.83 29.05 -4.61
C ALA A 261 -4.68 28.06 -4.27
N ARG A 262 -4.33 27.15 -5.19
CA ARG A 262 -3.34 26.09 -4.92
C ARG A 262 -1.88 26.58 -4.91
N ARG A 263 -1.55 27.61 -5.69
CA ARG A 263 -0.14 28.09 -5.80
C ARG A 263 0.27 28.98 -4.63
N SER A 264 -0.64 29.80 -4.12
CA SER A 264 -0.40 30.69 -2.98
C SER A 264 -0.38 29.93 -1.65
N CYS A 265 -1.30 28.97 -1.45
CA CYS A 265 -1.27 28.08 -0.28
C CYS A 265 0.01 27.25 -0.22
N CYS A 266 0.45 26.67 -1.34
CA CYS A 266 1.66 25.85 -1.38
C CYS A 266 2.93 26.64 -1.03
N ARG A 267 3.08 27.89 -1.50
CA ARG A 267 4.23 28.74 -1.17
C ARG A 267 4.22 29.26 0.27
N ARG A 268 3.03 29.53 0.83
CA ARG A 268 2.90 29.97 2.23
C ARG A 268 3.10 28.82 3.21
N TRP A 269 2.70 27.61 2.82
CA TRP A 269 2.90 26.38 3.59
C TRP A 269 4.37 25.91 3.57
N LEU A 270 5.09 26.01 2.45
CA LEU A 270 6.53 25.69 2.41
C LEU A 270 7.39 26.61 3.31
N ARG A 271 6.98 27.86 3.52
CA ARG A 271 7.68 28.81 4.41
C ARG A 271 7.42 28.56 5.90
N SER A 272 6.27 27.98 6.28
CA SER A 272 5.97 27.69 7.69
C SER A 272 6.71 26.47 8.25
N TRP A 273 7.41 25.70 7.41
CA TRP A 273 8.14 24.49 7.78
C TRP A 273 9.65 24.59 7.47
N GLY A 274 10.19 25.81 7.36
CA GLY A 274 11.63 26.04 7.24
C GLY A 274 12.27 25.62 5.91
N CYS A 275 11.49 25.19 4.91
CA CYS A 275 11.99 24.91 3.56
C CYS A 275 12.19 26.22 2.77
N SER A 276 13.24 26.97 3.06
CA SER A 276 13.73 28.02 2.16
C SER A 276 14.59 27.38 1.05
N ARG A 277 14.43 27.86 -0.19
CA ARG A 277 15.46 27.68 -1.22
C ARG A 277 16.62 28.59 -0.83
N SER A 278 17.81 28.04 -0.57
CA SER A 278 19.03 28.83 -0.71
C SER A 278 19.18 29.19 -2.18
N SER A 279 19.10 30.48 -2.46
CA SER A 279 19.44 31.04 -3.76
C SER A 279 20.89 31.50 -3.70
N ASP A 280 21.81 30.55 -3.82
CA ASP A 280 23.20 30.86 -4.16
C ASP A 280 23.42 30.41 -5.60
N GLY A 281 23.28 31.36 -6.53
CA GLY A 281 23.89 31.28 -7.85
C GLY A 281 25.15 32.16 -7.83
N PRO A 282 26.25 31.75 -8.47
CA PRO A 282 27.43 32.60 -8.58
C PRO A 282 27.17 33.69 -9.61
N GLY A 283 27.51 34.94 -9.27
CA GLY A 283 27.39 36.05 -10.20
C GLY A 283 27.99 37.34 -9.66
N SER A 284 29.31 37.47 -9.76
CA SER A 284 30.06 38.58 -10.38
C SER A 284 31.54 38.46 -10.05
#